data_AF-A0A7S3YVL6-F1
#
_entry.id   AF-A0A7S3YVL6-F1
#
_cell.length_a   1.000
_cell.length_b   1.000
_cell.length_c   1.000
_cell.angle_alpha   90.00
_cell.angle_beta   90.00
_cell.angle_gamma   90.00
#
_symmetry.space_group_name_H-M   'P 1'
#
loop_
_entity.id
_entity.type
_entity.pdbx_description
1 polymer ?
#
loop_
_entity_poly.entity_id
_entity_poly.type
_entity_poly.pdbx_seq_one_letter_code
_entity_poly.pdbx_strand_id
1 'polypeptide(L)'
;NVLKTSSSSVDSLPGQTFVGQGIRAKGPISVYSVKMFLGNRAKSALSAFKGKSLKGNAQFTDALEKGTFQKTIKITMMRSVTPEKMITSFNDAVSTRVSKKTLTKIEDPLNDLLTKAFSGSASQKGSEITFSMTGGNYFAIAVAGKHQGSLWSS
;
A
#
# COMPACT_ATOMS: atom_id res chain seq x y z
N ASN A 1 -11.74 27.60 -18.76
CA ASN A 1 -10.90 27.64 -17.54
C ASN A 1 -10.04 26.40 -17.45
N VAL A 2 -8.90 26.44 -18.14
CA VAL A 2 -7.85 25.43 -18.08
C VAL A 2 -6.92 25.81 -16.94
N LEU A 3 -6.94 25.04 -15.85
CA LEU A 3 -5.99 25.20 -14.74
C LEU A 3 -5.11 23.95 -14.67
N LYS A 4 -3.92 24.12 -15.26
CA LYS A 4 -2.63 23.47 -15.01
C LYS A 4 -2.67 22.21 -14.14
N THR A 5 -2.63 21.04 -14.78
CA THR A 5 -2.03 19.84 -14.19
C THR A 5 -0.53 20.10 -14.05
N SER A 6 -0.09 20.49 -12.85
CA SER A 6 1.33 20.45 -12.52
C SER A 6 1.82 19.01 -12.71
N SER A 7 2.77 18.85 -13.62
CA SER A 7 3.47 17.61 -13.87
C SER A 7 4.22 17.19 -12.60
N SER A 8 3.63 16.29 -11.81
CA SER A 8 4.43 15.43 -10.94
C SER A 8 4.53 14.10 -11.67
N SER A 9 5.77 13.72 -11.97
CA SER A 9 6.18 12.46 -12.57
C SER A 9 5.21 11.32 -12.26
N VAL A 10 4.69 10.66 -13.28
CA VAL A 10 4.06 9.35 -13.09
C VAL A 10 5.16 8.47 -12.49
N ASP A 11 5.05 8.25 -11.18
CA ASP A 11 5.89 7.36 -10.38
C ASP A 11 5.84 5.95 -10.97
N SER A 12 6.64 5.70 -11.99
CA SER A 12 6.68 4.41 -12.67
C SER A 12 7.44 3.43 -11.78
N LEU A 13 6.77 2.37 -11.33
CA LEU A 13 7.45 1.23 -10.74
C LEU A 13 7.79 0.24 -11.86
N PRO A 14 9.05 -0.18 -12.02
CA PRO A 14 9.45 -1.11 -13.07
C PRO A 14 8.59 -2.38 -13.07
N GLY A 15 8.04 -2.72 -14.24
CA GLY A 15 7.21 -3.91 -14.41
C GLY A 15 5.82 -3.83 -13.77
N GLN A 16 5.37 -2.65 -13.35
CA GLN A 16 4.04 -2.43 -12.78
C GLN A 16 3.29 -1.29 -13.47
N THR A 17 1.97 -1.42 -13.50
CA THR A 17 1.04 -0.43 -14.05
C THR A 17 0.34 0.32 -12.93
N PHE A 18 0.31 1.65 -13.00
CA PHE A 18 -0.51 2.49 -12.12
C PHE A 18 -2.01 2.24 -12.39
N VAL A 19 -2.79 1.95 -11.35
CA VAL A 19 -4.22 1.62 -11.51
C VAL A 19 -5.17 2.53 -10.75
N GLY A 20 -4.66 3.39 -9.87
CA GLY A 20 -5.51 4.32 -9.13
C GLY A 20 -4.79 5.07 -8.02
N GLN A 21 -5.41 6.15 -7.59
CA GLN A 21 -4.93 6.98 -6.49
C GLN A 21 -6.06 7.47 -5.60
N GLY A 22 -5.71 7.89 -4.38
CA GLY A 22 -6.63 8.49 -3.42
C GLY A 22 -5.91 9.28 -2.36
N ILE A 23 -6.67 9.84 -1.42
CA ILE A 23 -6.14 10.56 -0.26
C ILE A 23 -6.79 9.98 0.99
N ARG A 24 -5.97 9.64 1.99
CA ARG A 24 -6.45 9.36 3.34
C ARG A 24 -6.53 10.66 4.11
N ALA A 25 -7.74 11.02 4.55
CA ALA A 25 -7.98 12.14 5.46
C ALA A 25 -8.49 11.65 6.82
N LYS A 26 -8.24 12.43 7.86
CA LYS A 26 -8.86 12.31 9.19
C LYS A 26 -9.56 13.63 9.48
N GLY A 27 -10.89 13.66 9.29
CA GLY A 27 -11.66 14.91 9.26
C GLY A 27 -11.21 15.82 8.10
N PRO A 28 -11.01 17.13 8.32
CA PRO A 28 -10.55 18.05 7.27
C PRO A 28 -9.04 17.90 6.95
N ILE A 29 -8.32 17.03 7.65
CA ILE A 29 -6.86 16.93 7.56
C ILE A 29 -6.44 15.78 6.65
N SER A 30 -5.80 16.09 5.52
CA SER A 30 -5.14 15.09 4.68
C SER A 30 -3.88 14.55 5.36
N VAL A 31 -3.75 13.22 5.42
CA VAL A 31 -2.64 12.54 6.09
C VAL A 31 -1.60 12.07 5.07
N TYR A 32 -2.03 11.33 4.05
CA TYR A 32 -1.19 10.87 2.95
C TYR A 32 -2.01 10.71 1.67
N SER A 33 -1.34 10.85 0.52
CA SER A 33 -1.86 10.34 -0.75
C SER A 33 -1.46 8.89 -0.91
N VAL A 34 -2.30 8.11 -1.58
CA VAL A 34 -2.04 6.71 -1.91
C VAL A 34 -2.08 6.52 -3.42
N LYS A 35 -1.17 5.74 -3.97
CA LYS A 35 -1.14 5.26 -5.35
C LYS A 35 -1.04 3.73 -5.33
N MET A 36 -1.81 3.07 -6.18
CA MET A 36 -1.79 1.62 -6.33
C MET A 36 -1.21 1.23 -7.69
N PHE A 37 -0.36 0.22 -7.67
CA PHE A 37 0.30 -0.36 -8.83
C PHE A 37 0.10 -1.87 -8.85
N LEU A 38 -0.06 -2.44 -10.04
CA LEU A 38 -0.19 -3.87 -10.25
C LEU A 38 0.91 -4.38 -11.19
N GLY A 39 1.52 -5.52 -10.85
CA GLY A 39 2.48 -6.18 -11.72
C GLY A 39 1.84 -6.76 -12.99
N ASN A 40 2.66 -6.98 -14.01
CA ASN A 40 2.22 -7.43 -15.35
C ASN A 40 1.27 -8.64 -15.37
N ARG A 41 1.41 -9.57 -14.41
CA ARG A 41 0.53 -10.76 -14.28
C ARG A 41 -0.92 -10.42 -13.91
N ALA A 42 -1.21 -9.21 -13.46
CA ALA A 42 -2.58 -8.77 -13.17
C ALA A 42 -3.45 -8.76 -14.43
N LYS A 43 -2.88 -8.46 -15.61
CA LYS A 43 -3.62 -8.39 -16.87
C LYS A 43 -4.27 -9.72 -17.26
N SER A 44 -3.54 -10.82 -17.10
CA SER A 44 -4.08 -12.16 -17.35
C SER A 44 -5.06 -12.58 -16.25
N ALA A 45 -4.69 -12.35 -14.98
CA ALA A 45 -5.50 -12.73 -13.82
C ALA A 45 -6.87 -12.02 -13.76
N LEU A 46 -6.96 -10.78 -14.25
CA LEU A 46 -8.18 -9.97 -14.23
C LEU A 46 -8.89 -9.92 -15.60
N SER A 47 -8.48 -10.76 -16.56
CA SER A 47 -8.99 -10.74 -17.94
C SER A 47 -10.51 -10.95 -18.04
N ALA A 48 -11.09 -11.74 -17.14
CA ALA A 48 -12.53 -12.01 -17.06
C ALA A 48 -13.38 -10.75 -16.78
N PHE A 49 -12.75 -9.65 -16.37
CA PHE A 49 -13.41 -8.37 -16.06
C PHE A 49 -13.27 -7.33 -17.18
N LYS A 50 -12.57 -7.65 -18.28
CA LYS A 50 -12.37 -6.74 -19.40
C LYS A 50 -13.73 -6.30 -19.99
N GLY A 51 -13.88 -4.99 -20.20
CA GLY A 51 -15.09 -4.40 -20.77
C GLY A 51 -16.29 -4.32 -19.83
N LYS A 52 -16.15 -4.74 -18.55
CA LYS A 52 -17.22 -4.66 -17.55
C LYS A 52 -17.10 -3.40 -16.69
N SER A 53 -18.22 -2.90 -16.20
CA SER A 53 -18.21 -1.92 -15.10
C SER A 53 -17.72 -2.60 -13.81
N LEU A 54 -16.70 -2.03 -13.20
CA LEU A 54 -16.05 -2.59 -12.00
C LEU A 54 -16.50 -1.92 -10.71
N LYS A 55 -17.20 -0.79 -10.80
CA LYS A 55 -17.65 -0.03 -9.63
C LYS A 55 -18.63 -0.88 -8.82
N GLY A 56 -18.25 -1.23 -7.58
CA GLY A 56 -19.06 -2.06 -6.69
C GLY A 56 -19.10 -3.54 -7.05
N ASN A 57 -18.28 -4.01 -7.99
CA ASN A 57 -18.24 -5.42 -8.38
C ASN A 57 -17.43 -6.22 -7.35
N ALA A 58 -18.13 -6.93 -6.45
CA ALA A 58 -17.51 -7.73 -5.41
C ALA A 58 -16.56 -8.83 -5.94
N GLN A 59 -16.89 -9.46 -7.07
CA GLN A 59 -16.04 -10.49 -7.68
C GLN A 59 -14.72 -9.90 -8.21
N PHE A 60 -14.78 -8.68 -8.77
CA PHE A 60 -13.57 -7.98 -9.18
C PHE A 60 -12.70 -7.62 -7.97
N THR A 61 -13.29 -7.07 -6.91
CA THR A 61 -12.57 -6.76 -5.67
C THR A 61 -11.92 -8.01 -5.09
N ASP A 62 -12.65 -9.13 -5.03
CA ASP A 62 -12.12 -10.40 -4.51
C ASP A 62 -10.94 -10.93 -5.36
N ALA A 63 -11.08 -10.90 -6.69
CA ALA A 63 -10.02 -11.30 -7.61
C ALA A 63 -8.80 -10.36 -7.52
N LEU A 64 -9.04 -9.07 -7.32
CA LEU A 64 -7.99 -8.07 -7.12
C LEU A 64 -7.26 -8.34 -5.80
N GLU A 65 -7.96 -8.56 -4.69
CA GLU A 65 -7.38 -8.75 -3.36
C GLU A 65 -6.62 -10.09 -3.26
N LYS A 66 -7.26 -11.19 -3.66
CA LYS A 66 -6.72 -12.56 -3.52
C LYS A 66 -5.79 -12.98 -4.65
N GLY A 67 -5.74 -12.24 -5.76
CA GLY A 67 -4.89 -12.58 -6.89
C GLY A 67 -3.41 -12.69 -6.50
N THR A 68 -2.68 -13.64 -7.06
CA THR A 68 -1.28 -13.92 -6.68
C THR A 68 -0.25 -13.00 -7.34
N PHE A 69 -0.70 -12.07 -8.18
CA PHE A 69 0.16 -11.07 -8.81
C PHE A 69 0.63 -9.99 -7.82
N GLN A 70 1.75 -9.36 -8.17
CA GLN A 70 2.33 -8.27 -7.39
C GLN A 70 1.38 -7.09 -7.31
N LYS A 71 1.23 -6.56 -6.11
CA LYS A 71 0.51 -5.32 -5.79
C LYS A 71 1.45 -4.43 -5.02
N THR A 72 1.53 -3.17 -5.41
CA THR A 72 2.30 -2.18 -4.66
C THR A 72 1.41 -1.00 -4.31
N ILE A 73 1.43 -0.62 -3.03
CA ILE A 73 0.81 0.58 -2.52
C ILE A 73 1.93 1.55 -2.17
N LYS A 74 1.98 2.69 -2.87
CA LYS A 74 2.88 3.79 -2.55
C LYS A 74 2.08 4.86 -1.81
N ILE A 75 2.52 5.25 -0.62
CA ILE A 75 1.98 6.39 0.10
C ILE A 75 3.00 7.52 0.12
N THR A 76 2.51 8.75 0.00
CA THR A 76 3.30 9.96 0.17
C THR A 76 2.70 10.79 1.29
N MET A 77 3.47 11.03 2.34
CA MET A 77 3.03 11.75 3.52
C MET A 77 2.71 13.21 3.17
N MET A 78 1.48 13.65 3.44
CA MET A 78 1.06 15.04 3.21
C MET A 78 1.33 15.93 4.42
N ARG A 79 1.65 15.32 5.56
CA ARG A 79 2.04 15.96 6.82
C ARG A 79 2.98 15.04 7.61
N SER A 80 3.74 15.61 8.53
CA SER A 80 4.52 14.80 9.46
C SER A 80 3.62 14.13 10.51
N VAL A 81 3.94 12.89 10.87
CA VAL A 81 3.26 12.06 11.87
C VAL A 81 4.33 11.32 12.65
N THR A 82 4.23 11.26 13.98
CA THR A 82 5.25 10.56 14.77
C THR A 82 5.29 9.06 14.43
N PRO A 83 6.47 8.41 14.48
CA PRO A 83 6.60 6.98 14.16
C PRO A 83 5.59 6.12 14.92
N GLU A 84 5.41 6.37 16.21
CA GLU A 84 4.51 5.61 17.10
C GLU A 84 3.07 5.69 16.59
N LYS A 85 2.62 6.87 16.19
CA LYS A 85 1.27 7.07 15.62
C LYS A 85 1.07 6.32 14.31
N MET A 86 2.12 6.21 13.49
CA MET A 86 2.06 5.42 12.25
C MET A 86 1.96 3.92 12.55
N ILE A 87 2.77 3.41 13.48
CA ILE A 87 2.75 2.00 13.91
C ILE A 87 1.37 1.66 14.48
N THR A 88 0.86 2.43 15.44
CA THR A 88 -0.47 2.22 16.03
C THR A 88 -1.56 2.24 14.96
N SER A 89 -1.55 3.25 14.07
CA SER A 89 -2.56 3.34 13.01
C SER A 89 -2.50 2.18 12.02
N PHE A 90 -1.30 1.65 11.76
CA PHE A 90 -1.12 0.47 10.92
C PHE A 90 -1.67 -0.77 11.63
N ASN A 91 -1.31 -0.99 12.89
CA ASN A 91 -1.77 -2.13 13.68
C ASN A 91 -3.28 -2.14 13.85
N ASP A 92 -3.91 -0.99 14.10
CA ASP A 92 -5.37 -0.85 14.16
C ASP A 92 -6.04 -1.22 12.81
N ALA A 93 -5.40 -0.82 11.70
CA ALA A 93 -5.89 -1.15 10.37
C ALA A 93 -5.73 -2.65 10.05
N VAL A 94 -4.72 -3.32 10.57
CA VAL A 94 -4.49 -4.76 10.34
C VAL A 94 -5.34 -5.60 11.28
N SER A 95 -5.49 -5.21 12.55
CA SER A 95 -6.22 -5.97 13.57
C SER A 95 -7.70 -6.17 13.24
N THR A 96 -8.28 -5.24 12.48
CA THR A 96 -9.66 -5.32 11.97
C THR A 96 -9.83 -6.23 10.75
N ARG A 97 -8.73 -6.64 10.09
CA ARG A 97 -8.74 -7.39 8.82
C ARG A 97 -8.09 -8.76 8.91
N VAL A 98 -7.29 -9.00 9.94
CA VAL A 98 -6.54 -10.24 10.13
C VAL A 98 -7.06 -10.96 11.36
N SER A 99 -7.24 -12.28 11.26
CA SER A 99 -7.71 -13.09 12.40
C SER A 99 -6.72 -12.99 13.56
N LYS A 100 -7.22 -13.05 14.81
CA LYS A 100 -6.39 -13.02 16.02
C LYS A 100 -5.29 -14.10 16.00
N LYS A 101 -5.60 -15.29 15.50
CA LYS A 101 -4.66 -16.42 15.37
C LYS A 101 -3.53 -16.13 14.38
N THR A 102 -3.81 -15.39 13.31
CA THR A 102 -2.79 -15.00 12.33
C THR A 102 -1.95 -13.86 12.87
N LEU A 103 -2.59 -12.86 13.51
CA LEU A 103 -1.89 -11.73 14.13
C LEU A 103 -0.84 -12.20 15.14
N THR A 104 -1.17 -13.08 16.08
CA THR A 104 -0.20 -13.57 17.07
C THR A 104 1.03 -14.25 16.49
N LYS A 105 0.98 -14.74 15.24
CA LYS A 105 2.15 -15.32 14.57
C LYS A 105 3.07 -14.29 13.92
N ILE A 106 2.54 -13.12 13.58
CA ILE A 106 3.25 -12.12 12.78
C ILE A 106 3.42 -10.77 13.50
N GLU A 107 2.81 -10.59 14.68
CA GLU A 107 2.75 -9.32 15.38
C GLU A 107 4.12 -8.77 15.74
N ASP A 108 4.96 -9.57 16.43
CA ASP A 108 6.32 -9.17 16.78
C ASP A 108 7.19 -8.84 15.55
N PRO A 109 7.33 -9.73 14.54
CA PRO A 109 8.14 -9.41 13.38
C PRO A 109 7.56 -8.26 12.54
N LEU A 110 6.24 -8.06 12.56
CA LEU A 110 5.60 -6.92 11.93
C LEU A 110 5.92 -5.62 12.67
N ASN A 111 5.83 -5.59 14.00
CA ASN A 111 6.15 -4.43 14.81
C ASN A 111 7.64 -4.04 14.69
N ASP A 112 8.54 -5.02 14.65
CA ASP A 112 9.97 -4.77 14.43
C ASP A 112 10.22 -4.15 13.05
N LEU A 113 9.59 -4.72 12.01
CA LEU A 113 9.69 -4.20 10.65
C LEU A 113 9.14 -2.77 10.54
N LEU A 114 8.00 -2.49 11.16
CA LEU A 114 7.38 -1.16 11.17
C LEU A 114 8.23 -0.15 11.94
N THR A 115 8.75 -0.54 13.12
CA THR A 115 9.65 0.30 13.92
C THR A 115 10.90 0.67 13.14
N LYS A 116 11.53 -0.32 12.50
CA LYS A 116 12.67 -0.08 11.63
C LYS A 116 12.31 0.86 10.47
N ALA A 117 11.21 0.60 9.77
CA ALA A 117 10.79 1.42 8.64
C ALA A 117 10.46 2.87 9.05
N PHE A 118 9.86 3.07 10.22
CA PHE A 118 9.32 4.37 10.62
C PHE A 118 10.23 5.21 11.51
N SER A 119 11.26 4.61 12.11
CA SER A 119 12.31 5.31 12.88
C SER A 119 13.09 6.36 12.07
N GLY A 120 13.09 6.26 10.74
CA GLY A 120 13.77 7.19 9.84
C GLY A 120 12.88 8.31 9.30
N SER A 121 13.15 8.74 8.05
CA SER A 121 12.45 9.85 7.41
C SER A 121 10.98 9.56 7.07
N ALA A 122 10.51 8.31 7.16
CA ALA A 122 9.14 7.90 6.78
C ALA A 122 8.03 8.74 7.44
N SER A 123 8.28 9.25 8.65
CA SER A 123 7.39 10.09 9.45
C SER A 123 7.23 11.52 8.93
N GLN A 124 8.06 11.97 7.99
CA GLN A 124 8.13 13.37 7.56
C GLN A 124 7.20 13.67 6.37
N LYS A 125 6.69 14.91 6.31
CA LYS A 125 5.97 15.40 5.13
C LYS A 125 6.82 15.24 3.86
N GLY A 126 6.20 14.73 2.80
CA GLY A 126 6.83 14.43 1.51
C GLY A 126 7.47 13.04 1.43
N SER A 127 7.65 12.35 2.56
CA SER A 127 8.26 11.03 2.56
C SER A 127 7.40 9.99 1.87
N GLU A 128 8.08 9.09 1.16
CA GLU A 128 7.46 8.02 0.39
C GLU A 128 7.68 6.68 1.08
N ILE A 129 6.58 5.96 1.29
CA ILE A 129 6.60 4.61 1.85
C ILE A 129 5.92 3.70 0.83
N THR A 130 6.57 2.58 0.52
CA THR A 130 6.09 1.62 -0.46
C THR A 130 5.86 0.28 0.23
N PHE A 131 4.64 -0.22 0.13
CA PHE A 131 4.25 -1.56 0.57
C PHE A 131 4.10 -2.45 -0.66
N SER A 132 4.84 -3.55 -0.72
CA SER A 132 4.76 -4.50 -1.83
C SER A 132 4.27 -5.85 -1.35
N MET A 133 3.34 -6.44 -2.09
CA MET A 133 2.70 -7.72 -1.77
C MET A 133 2.71 -8.62 -3.00
N THR A 134 3.10 -9.89 -2.85
CA THR A 134 3.11 -10.88 -3.94
C THR A 134 2.71 -12.24 -3.42
N GLY A 135 1.98 -13.04 -4.21
CA GLY A 135 1.68 -14.43 -3.89
C GLY A 135 0.78 -14.68 -2.68
N GLY A 136 0.26 -13.62 -2.03
CA GLY A 136 -0.55 -13.72 -0.82
C GLY A 136 0.25 -14.01 0.46
N ASN A 137 1.55 -14.27 0.35
CA ASN A 137 2.41 -14.67 1.46
C ASN A 137 3.66 -13.80 1.64
N TYR A 138 3.93 -12.86 0.72
CA TYR A 138 5.04 -11.92 0.83
C TYR A 138 4.56 -10.50 1.07
N PHE A 139 5.15 -9.82 2.05
CA PHE A 139 4.93 -8.40 2.33
C PHE A 139 6.27 -7.71 2.56
N ALA A 140 6.52 -6.56 1.92
CA ALA A 140 7.75 -5.80 2.10
C ALA A 140 7.49 -4.30 2.21
N ILE A 141 8.37 -3.62 2.95
CA ILE A 141 8.34 -2.17 3.14
C ILE A 141 9.62 -1.54 2.59
N ALA A 142 9.48 -0.47 1.83
CA ALA A 142 10.57 0.42 1.44
C ALA A 142 10.23 1.87 1.79
N VAL A 143 11.25 2.64 2.18
CA VAL A 143 11.15 4.06 2.54
C VAL A 143 12.13 4.84 1.68
N ALA A 144 11.64 5.87 0.99
CA ALA A 144 12.43 6.64 0.01
C ALA A 144 13.20 5.73 -0.97
N GLY A 145 12.53 4.68 -1.48
CA GLY A 145 13.11 3.68 -2.38
C GLY A 145 14.05 2.65 -1.73
N LYS A 146 14.41 2.79 -0.44
CA LYS A 146 15.30 1.87 0.26
C LYS A 146 14.51 0.78 0.98
N HIS A 147 14.80 -0.48 0.67
CA HIS A 147 14.20 -1.64 1.31
C HIS A 147 14.50 -1.67 2.82
N GLN A 148 13.46 -1.79 3.64
CA GLN A 148 13.57 -1.83 5.11
C GLN A 148 13.48 -3.26 5.65
N GLY A 149 12.75 -4.14 4.96
CA GLY A 149 12.61 -5.54 5.30
C GLY A 149 11.33 -6.13 4.73
N SER A 150 11.16 -7.44 4.96
CA SER A 150 10.04 -8.22 4.44
C SER A 150 9.59 -9.31 5.41
N LEU A 151 8.32 -9.66 5.33
CA LEU A 151 7.69 -10.76 6.03
C LEU A 151 7.20 -11.82 5.05
N TRP A 152 7.26 -13.06 5.51
CA TRP A 152 6.68 -14.21 4.84
C TRP A 152 5.67 -14.88 5.77
N SER A 153 4.44 -15.10 5.29
CA SER A 153 3.49 -15.95 6.01
C SER A 153 3.59 -17.38 5.48
N SER A 154 4.14 -18.28 6.30
CA SER A 154 4.16 -19.73 6.07
C SER A 154 2.81 -20.37 6.39
#